data_AF-A0A1C5QF17-F1
#
_entry.id   AF-A0A1C5QF17-F1
#
_cell.length_a   1.000
_cell.length_b   1.000
_cell.length_c   1.000
_cell.angle_alpha   90.00
_cell.angle_beta   90.00
_cell.angle_gamma   90.00
#
_symmetry.space_group_name_H-M   'P 1'
#
loop_
_entity.id
_entity.type
_entity.pdbx_description
1 polymer ?
#
loop_
_entity_poly.entity_id
_entity_poly.type
_entity_poly.pdbx_seq_one_letter_code
_entity_poly.pdbx_strand_id
1 'polypeptide(L)'
;MKKTQRTGKAFRIKWLVLALAAMALILMPAASQKVSASKLVYTVKFNNNSGTSKSKTYTSLTRNVTLNTTIKLPSVPKAVGYQNLGWTTQKGSTKVVYKAGASVKVKKDMTLYAVRRKSKYYTVSFYLGNGSTNAAYKKLTKSVEEGTYYTLPSVPSRTGYVNLGWSTTKNGKSSTAKKAGTKIKIAGNIKYYAVQMQSVSVNLCKANGTVWKTVTLGKGGYLKLPSASNASGYTFMGWSKTKRSGSAAAPDYEAGELLKVSKNTSLYATVFNRSKERDITADEMARPAVGMKYSKVIFVGDSRTVGMYATLNKQIGSSSSSGVSFVASAGQGLSWFQSEGYAKLLKEVEKAEGSLPVAVVFNLGVNDMANASNYVSYMTNIASTLKSKNCKLFYMSVNPLNSTMITKAGKGSRTEAQVREFNSKIRSGLSANYKYIDTYSVLMKTGYGTNASYNGEDSVSDDGLHYTTKTFKRIYYYCVIYLNTGSIDSFYY
;
A
#
# COMPACT_ATOMS: atom_id res chain seq x y z
N MET A 1 29.38 -9.13 -115.86
CA MET A 1 28.94 -7.71 -115.85
C MET A 1 27.43 -7.65 -115.63
N LYS A 2 26.97 -6.63 -114.87
CA LYS A 2 25.61 -6.05 -114.78
C LYS A 2 24.36 -6.91 -114.43
N LYS A 3 23.51 -6.25 -113.63
CA LYS A 3 22.11 -6.46 -113.19
C LYS A 3 21.18 -7.15 -114.23
N THR A 4 20.06 -7.80 -113.87
CA THR A 4 18.95 -7.23 -113.05
C THR A 4 18.10 -8.30 -112.34
N GLN A 5 17.39 -7.89 -111.27
CA GLN A 5 16.82 -8.76 -110.23
C GLN A 5 15.35 -9.15 -110.45
N ARG A 6 14.90 -10.25 -109.81
CA ARG A 6 13.69 -11.02 -110.15
C ARG A 6 12.39 -10.59 -109.46
N THR A 7 11.30 -11.00 -110.10
CA THR A 7 9.87 -10.88 -109.75
C THR A 7 9.42 -11.81 -108.63
N GLY A 8 8.27 -11.50 -108.00
CA GLY A 8 7.61 -12.35 -107.00
C GLY A 8 6.57 -13.33 -107.57
N LYS A 9 6.22 -14.33 -106.74
CA LYS A 9 5.05 -15.25 -106.75
C LYS A 9 5.03 -15.86 -105.32
N ALA A 10 3.94 -15.96 -104.56
CA ALA A 10 2.59 -16.50 -104.78
C ALA A 10 2.43 -18.00 -104.40
N PHE A 11 1.33 -18.26 -103.67
CA PHE A 11 0.53 -19.50 -103.62
C PHE A 11 0.88 -20.71 -102.72
N ARG A 12 -0.17 -21.10 -101.96
CA ARG A 12 -0.59 -22.40 -101.40
C ARG A 12 0.30 -23.65 -101.54
N ILE A 13 0.40 -24.42 -100.45
CA ILE A 13 0.61 -25.88 -100.46
C ILE A 13 -0.39 -26.58 -99.49
N LYS A 14 -0.92 -27.74 -99.93
CA LYS A 14 -1.83 -28.68 -99.21
C LYS A 14 -1.01 -29.84 -98.58
N TRP A 15 -1.67 -30.97 -98.28
CA TRP A 15 -1.17 -32.33 -97.95
C TRP A 15 -1.22 -32.67 -96.44
N LEU A 16 -1.74 -33.83 -95.98
CA LEU A 16 -2.72 -34.77 -96.55
C LEU A 16 -3.40 -35.56 -95.38
N VAL A 17 -4.47 -36.31 -95.64
CA VAL A 17 -5.21 -37.14 -94.65
C VAL A 17 -5.10 -38.63 -95.04
N LEU A 18 -5.35 -39.53 -94.07
CA LEU A 18 -5.35 -41.01 -94.14
C LEU A 18 -3.95 -41.66 -94.24
N ALA A 19 -3.61 -42.78 -93.57
CA ALA A 19 -4.22 -43.56 -92.47
C ALA A 19 -3.08 -44.43 -91.81
N LEU A 20 -3.23 -45.54 -91.06
CA LEU A 20 -4.35 -46.41 -90.62
C LEU A 20 -3.90 -47.26 -89.39
N ALA A 21 -4.76 -47.43 -88.37
CA ALA A 21 -4.79 -48.45 -87.30
C ALA A 21 -3.54 -48.92 -86.49
N ALA A 22 -3.78 -49.09 -85.16
CA ALA A 22 -3.21 -50.12 -84.26
C ALA A 22 -1.70 -50.03 -83.87
N MET A 23 -1.25 -50.41 -82.66
CA MET A 23 -1.90 -50.59 -81.33
C MET A 23 -0.81 -50.55 -80.22
N ALA A 24 -1.23 -50.39 -78.96
CA ALA A 24 -0.51 -50.74 -77.72
C ALA A 24 0.75 -49.94 -77.26
N LEU A 25 0.57 -49.31 -76.08
CA LEU A 25 1.51 -48.88 -75.02
C LEU A 25 3.01 -49.23 -75.10
N ILE A 26 3.86 -48.27 -74.68
CA ILE A 26 4.60 -48.34 -73.39
C ILE A 26 5.20 -46.97 -72.94
N LEU A 27 4.93 -46.62 -71.67
CA LEU A 27 5.61 -45.72 -70.72
C LEU A 27 6.48 -44.52 -71.19
N MET A 28 6.03 -43.29 -70.84
CA MET A 28 6.75 -42.37 -69.93
C MET A 28 5.79 -41.31 -69.33
N PRO A 29 5.89 -40.96 -68.03
CA PRO A 29 5.02 -39.96 -67.42
C PRO A 29 5.52 -38.53 -67.68
N ALA A 30 4.84 -37.80 -68.58
CA ALA A 30 5.03 -36.35 -68.69
C ALA A 30 4.61 -35.67 -67.38
N ALA A 31 5.49 -34.86 -66.82
CA ALA A 31 5.30 -34.24 -65.50
C ALA A 31 3.99 -33.44 -65.41
N SER A 32 3.17 -33.75 -64.41
CA SER A 32 1.95 -32.99 -64.14
C SER A 32 2.30 -31.59 -63.63
N GLN A 33 2.27 -30.61 -64.54
CA GLN A 33 2.22 -29.21 -64.13
C GLN A 33 0.93 -28.98 -63.33
N LYS A 34 1.06 -28.89 -62.00
CA LYS A 34 -0.02 -28.40 -61.15
C LYS A 34 -0.27 -26.93 -61.49
N VAL A 35 -1.23 -26.68 -62.37
CA VAL A 35 -1.78 -25.34 -62.60
C VAL A 35 -2.47 -24.92 -61.31
N SER A 36 -1.75 -24.18 -60.47
CA SER A 36 -2.28 -23.64 -59.23
C SER A 36 -3.37 -22.62 -59.58
N ALA A 37 -4.63 -22.96 -59.34
CA ALA A 37 -5.75 -22.05 -59.53
C ALA A 37 -5.46 -20.74 -58.78
N SER A 38 -5.41 -19.62 -59.50
CA SER A 38 -5.09 -18.33 -58.90
C SER A 38 -6.09 -18.04 -57.80
N LYS A 39 -5.61 -17.96 -56.55
CA LYS A 39 -6.47 -17.72 -55.39
C LYS A 39 -7.23 -16.42 -55.64
N LEU A 40 -8.55 -16.48 -55.79
CA LEU A 40 -9.37 -15.33 -56.11
C LEU A 40 -9.31 -14.32 -54.96
N VAL A 41 -8.65 -13.18 -55.20
CA VAL A 41 -8.43 -12.11 -54.22
C VAL A 41 -9.45 -11.01 -54.46
N TYR A 42 -10.15 -10.60 -53.40
CA TYR A 42 -11.04 -9.45 -53.38
C TYR A 42 -10.44 -8.29 -52.58
N THR A 43 -10.72 -7.09 -53.05
CA THR A 43 -10.32 -5.83 -52.41
C THR A 43 -11.45 -5.27 -51.57
N VAL A 44 -11.18 -5.01 -50.28
CA VAL A 44 -12.04 -4.21 -49.40
C VAL A 44 -11.42 -2.83 -49.24
N LYS A 45 -11.96 -1.84 -49.94
CA LYS A 45 -11.53 -0.43 -49.91
C LYS A 45 -12.30 0.34 -48.84
N PHE A 46 -11.60 1.18 -48.08
CA PHE A 46 -12.20 2.03 -47.04
C PHE A 46 -12.05 3.50 -47.39
N ASN A 47 -13.14 4.26 -47.35
CA ASN A 47 -13.24 5.63 -47.83
C ASN A 47 -13.88 6.56 -46.78
N ASN A 48 -13.64 7.86 -46.90
CA ASN A 48 -14.46 8.87 -46.21
C ASN A 48 -15.89 8.92 -46.83
N ASN A 49 -16.84 9.60 -46.18
CA ASN A 49 -18.23 9.59 -46.65
C ASN A 49 -18.42 10.17 -48.07
N SER A 50 -17.62 11.18 -48.45
CA SER A 50 -17.64 11.78 -49.79
C SER A 50 -17.04 10.89 -50.88
N GLY A 51 -16.47 9.73 -50.53
CA GLY A 51 -15.83 8.79 -51.45
C GLY A 51 -14.47 9.23 -51.99
N THR A 52 -13.85 10.25 -51.42
CA THR A 52 -12.57 10.82 -51.84
C THR A 52 -11.41 10.14 -51.09
N SER A 53 -11.01 8.94 -51.53
CA SER A 53 -9.99 8.12 -50.84
C SER A 53 -8.54 8.51 -51.18
N LYS A 54 -8.21 9.80 -51.11
CA LYS A 54 -6.83 10.31 -51.23
C LYS A 54 -6.11 10.47 -49.88
N SER A 55 -6.82 10.30 -48.77
CA SER A 55 -6.23 10.36 -47.42
C SER A 55 -5.46 9.08 -47.10
N LYS A 56 -4.17 9.20 -46.74
CA LYS A 56 -3.30 8.08 -46.34
C LYS A 56 -3.91 7.22 -45.22
N THR A 57 -4.69 7.82 -44.31
CA THR A 57 -5.36 7.13 -43.19
C THR A 57 -6.50 6.21 -43.63
N TYR A 58 -7.07 6.42 -44.82
CA TYR A 58 -8.12 5.59 -45.38
C TYR A 58 -7.56 4.55 -46.35
N THR A 59 -6.62 4.95 -47.20
CA THR A 59 -5.97 4.01 -48.13
C THR A 59 -5.23 2.89 -47.39
N SER A 60 -4.56 3.20 -46.27
CA SER A 60 -3.87 2.21 -45.41
C SER A 60 -4.78 1.19 -44.72
N LEU A 61 -6.09 1.40 -44.71
CA LEU A 61 -7.06 0.42 -44.18
C LEU A 61 -7.48 -0.63 -45.23
N THR A 62 -7.17 -0.39 -46.51
CA THR A 62 -7.55 -1.28 -47.62
C THR A 62 -6.96 -2.67 -47.44
N ARG A 63 -7.73 -3.72 -47.69
CA ARG A 63 -7.29 -5.12 -47.54
C ARG A 63 -7.59 -5.93 -48.79
N ASN A 64 -6.62 -6.74 -49.18
CA ASN A 64 -6.76 -7.78 -50.19
C ASN A 64 -6.91 -9.13 -49.46
N VAL A 65 -7.99 -9.86 -49.70
CA VAL A 65 -8.28 -11.13 -49.02
C VAL A 65 -8.83 -12.16 -50.00
N THR A 66 -8.59 -13.44 -49.75
CA THR A 66 -9.13 -14.51 -50.60
C THR A 66 -10.64 -14.68 -50.43
N LEU A 67 -11.32 -15.21 -51.45
CA LEU A 67 -12.74 -15.58 -51.41
C LEU A 67 -13.15 -16.27 -50.09
N ASN A 68 -14.33 -15.91 -49.57
CA ASN A 68 -14.95 -16.43 -48.35
C ASN A 68 -14.20 -16.13 -47.02
N THR A 69 -13.12 -15.34 -47.05
CA THR A 69 -12.46 -14.85 -45.82
C THR A 69 -13.40 -13.95 -45.01
N THR A 70 -13.45 -14.16 -43.70
CA THR A 70 -14.11 -13.25 -42.76
C THR A 70 -13.11 -12.25 -42.20
N ILE A 71 -13.36 -10.95 -42.40
CA ILE A 71 -12.52 -9.87 -41.88
C ILE A 71 -13.20 -9.14 -40.73
N LYS A 72 -12.40 -8.68 -39.75
CA LYS A 72 -12.86 -7.73 -38.73
C LYS A 72 -12.71 -6.31 -39.25
N LEU A 73 -13.80 -5.56 -39.36
CA LEU A 73 -13.75 -4.18 -39.87
C LEU A 73 -12.97 -3.27 -38.92
N PRO A 74 -12.11 -2.38 -39.45
CA PRO A 74 -11.36 -1.44 -38.62
C PRO A 74 -12.28 -0.42 -37.95
N SER A 75 -11.76 0.22 -36.90
CA SER A 75 -12.32 1.47 -36.39
C SER A 75 -12.31 2.52 -37.51
N VAL A 76 -13.42 3.24 -37.66
CA VAL A 76 -13.48 4.41 -38.54
C VAL A 76 -12.43 5.42 -38.05
N PRO A 77 -11.59 6.01 -38.92
CA PRO A 77 -10.66 7.06 -38.54
C PRO A 77 -11.35 8.22 -37.82
N LYS A 78 -10.72 8.81 -36.79
CA LYS A 78 -11.31 9.95 -36.06
C LYS A 78 -11.38 11.19 -36.98
N ALA A 79 -12.45 11.97 -36.86
CA ALA A 79 -12.53 13.33 -37.42
C ALA A 79 -12.90 14.31 -36.30
N VAL A 80 -12.33 15.51 -36.32
CA VAL A 80 -12.56 16.53 -35.28
C VAL A 80 -14.01 17.03 -35.38
N GLY A 81 -14.75 17.01 -34.28
CA GLY A 81 -16.15 17.43 -34.23
C GLY A 81 -17.16 16.41 -34.75
N TYR A 82 -16.77 15.14 -34.95
CA TYR A 82 -17.66 14.07 -35.40
C TYR A 82 -17.52 12.78 -34.59
N GLN A 83 -18.65 12.20 -34.21
CA GLN A 83 -18.71 10.83 -33.71
C GLN A 83 -18.81 9.85 -34.89
N ASN A 84 -17.95 8.83 -34.85
CA ASN A 84 -17.95 7.72 -35.79
C ASN A 84 -19.04 6.69 -35.40
N LEU A 85 -19.87 6.31 -36.37
CA LEU A 85 -20.99 5.38 -36.15
C LEU A 85 -20.74 4.00 -36.76
N GLY A 86 -20.01 3.94 -37.88
CA GLY A 86 -19.64 2.69 -38.54
C GLY A 86 -19.32 2.88 -40.03
N TRP A 87 -19.56 1.83 -40.80
CA TRP A 87 -19.33 1.77 -42.24
C TRP A 87 -20.65 1.52 -43.00
N THR A 88 -20.72 1.99 -44.24
CA THR A 88 -21.83 1.76 -45.18
C THR A 88 -21.29 1.39 -46.55
N THR A 89 -22.07 0.69 -47.37
CA THR A 89 -21.74 0.37 -48.77
C THR A 89 -22.13 1.48 -49.74
N GLN A 90 -22.95 2.46 -49.31
CA GLN A 90 -23.46 3.53 -50.15
C GLN A 90 -22.72 4.85 -49.87
N LYS A 91 -22.04 5.38 -50.89
CA LYS A 91 -21.38 6.71 -50.86
C LYS A 91 -22.35 7.79 -50.36
N GLY A 92 -21.92 8.61 -49.41
CA GLY A 92 -22.71 9.70 -48.84
C GLY A 92 -23.76 9.29 -47.78
N SER A 93 -24.06 7.99 -47.61
CA SER A 93 -25.16 7.55 -46.76
C SER A 93 -24.92 7.79 -45.26
N THR A 94 -25.97 8.20 -44.55
CA THR A 94 -25.99 8.38 -43.09
C THR A 94 -26.39 7.11 -42.33
N LYS A 95 -26.83 6.07 -43.03
CA LYS A 95 -27.25 4.78 -42.43
C LYS A 95 -26.04 3.85 -42.29
N VAL A 96 -25.77 3.41 -41.06
CA VAL A 96 -24.73 2.41 -40.77
C VAL A 96 -25.21 1.03 -41.25
N VAL A 97 -24.40 0.36 -42.07
CA VAL A 97 -24.62 -1.04 -42.47
C VAL A 97 -23.78 -1.98 -41.58
N TYR A 98 -22.55 -1.59 -41.25
CA TYR A 98 -21.66 -2.37 -40.39
C TYR A 98 -21.07 -1.51 -39.27
N LYS A 99 -21.15 -2.00 -38.02
CA LYS A 99 -20.44 -1.36 -36.89
C LYS A 99 -18.93 -1.56 -37.03
N ALA A 100 -18.15 -0.62 -36.50
CA ALA A 100 -16.70 -0.82 -36.34
C ALA A 100 -16.42 -2.09 -35.50
N GLY A 101 -15.43 -2.88 -35.90
CA GLY A 101 -15.11 -4.16 -35.24
C GLY A 101 -16.03 -5.32 -35.57
N ALA A 102 -17.06 -5.15 -36.42
CA ALA A 102 -17.90 -6.25 -36.89
C ALA A 102 -17.12 -7.21 -37.80
N SER A 103 -17.46 -8.51 -37.74
CA SER A 103 -16.94 -9.53 -38.64
C SER A 103 -17.79 -9.61 -39.91
N VAL A 104 -17.18 -9.48 -41.08
CA VAL A 104 -17.85 -9.48 -42.38
C VAL A 104 -17.19 -10.49 -43.32
N LYS A 105 -17.98 -11.41 -43.89
CA LYS A 105 -17.51 -12.39 -44.88
C LYS A 105 -17.41 -11.75 -46.26
N VAL A 106 -16.20 -11.73 -46.83
CA VAL A 106 -15.92 -11.14 -48.14
C VAL A 106 -16.22 -12.15 -49.25
N LYS A 107 -17.24 -11.85 -50.05
CA LYS A 107 -17.69 -12.67 -51.19
C LYS A 107 -17.49 -12.00 -52.56
N LYS A 108 -17.15 -10.71 -52.57
CA LYS A 108 -16.85 -9.88 -53.73
C LYS A 108 -16.05 -8.65 -53.28
N ASP A 109 -15.55 -7.86 -54.23
CA ASP A 109 -15.00 -6.54 -53.94
C ASP A 109 -16.01 -5.67 -53.18
N MET A 110 -15.53 -4.96 -52.16
CA MET A 110 -16.35 -4.11 -51.31
C MET A 110 -15.72 -2.73 -51.20
N THR A 111 -16.52 -1.69 -51.38
CA THR A 111 -16.13 -0.33 -51.00
C THR A 111 -16.99 0.13 -49.83
N LEU A 112 -16.33 0.50 -48.73
CA LEU A 112 -16.96 0.90 -47.48
C LEU A 112 -16.69 2.37 -47.20
N TYR A 113 -17.74 3.14 -46.97
CA TYR A 113 -17.70 4.57 -46.68
C TYR A 113 -17.96 4.82 -45.20
N ALA A 114 -17.23 5.75 -44.60
CA ALA A 114 -17.33 6.07 -43.18
C ALA A 114 -18.61 6.84 -42.84
N VAL A 115 -19.45 6.26 -41.98
CA VAL A 115 -20.67 6.90 -41.46
C VAL A 115 -20.37 7.61 -40.14
N ARG A 116 -20.75 8.88 -40.06
CA ARG A 116 -20.50 9.78 -38.92
C ARG A 116 -21.70 10.70 -38.67
N ARG A 117 -21.81 11.23 -37.45
CA ARG A 117 -22.67 12.40 -37.14
C ARG A 117 -21.82 13.53 -36.55
N LYS A 118 -22.25 14.78 -36.69
CA LYS A 118 -21.68 15.90 -35.92
C LYS A 118 -21.78 15.59 -34.43
N SER A 119 -20.70 15.82 -33.69
CA SER A 119 -20.68 15.63 -32.25
C SER A 119 -21.54 16.69 -31.57
N LYS A 120 -22.31 16.29 -30.54
CA LYS A 120 -22.89 17.24 -29.60
C LYS A 120 -21.79 17.71 -28.65
N TYR A 121 -21.92 18.94 -28.18
CA TYR A 121 -21.07 19.50 -27.13
C TYR A 121 -21.93 19.86 -25.94
N TYR A 122 -21.46 19.54 -24.75
CA TYR A 122 -22.15 19.82 -23.50
C TYR A 122 -21.28 20.68 -22.59
N THR A 123 -21.94 21.56 -21.84
CA THR A 123 -21.28 22.46 -20.90
C THR A 123 -21.14 21.78 -19.54
N VAL A 124 -19.91 21.73 -19.04
CA VAL A 124 -19.59 21.41 -17.64
C VAL A 124 -19.36 22.74 -16.92
N SER A 125 -20.29 23.12 -16.04
CA SER A 125 -20.28 24.39 -15.32
C SER A 125 -19.94 24.19 -13.84
N PHE A 126 -19.17 25.12 -13.27
CA PHE A 126 -18.70 25.06 -11.89
C PHE A 126 -19.22 26.24 -11.07
N TYR A 127 -19.60 25.97 -9.83
CA TYR A 127 -20.25 26.90 -8.90
C TYR A 127 -19.70 26.73 -7.47
N LEU A 128 -19.90 27.76 -6.65
CA LEU A 128 -19.80 27.65 -5.20
C LEU A 128 -20.85 26.67 -4.66
N GLY A 129 -20.68 26.16 -3.44
CA GLY A 129 -21.55 25.13 -2.85
C GLY A 129 -23.04 25.50 -2.86
N ASN A 130 -23.37 26.76 -2.56
CA ASN A 130 -24.74 27.31 -2.58
C ASN A 130 -25.31 27.53 -4.00
N GLY A 131 -24.52 27.35 -5.05
CA GLY A 131 -24.89 27.57 -6.44
C GLY A 131 -24.65 28.99 -6.98
N SER A 132 -24.06 29.90 -6.19
CA SER A 132 -23.55 31.17 -6.74
C SER A 132 -22.24 30.96 -7.51
N THR A 133 -21.76 31.98 -8.22
CA THR A 133 -20.52 31.91 -9.01
C THR A 133 -19.75 33.22 -8.96
N ASN A 134 -18.46 33.17 -9.23
CA ASN A 134 -17.57 34.31 -9.35
C ASN A 134 -16.60 34.09 -10.53
N ALA A 135 -15.69 35.05 -10.79
CA ALA A 135 -14.76 34.96 -11.92
C ALA A 135 -13.91 33.67 -11.94
N ALA A 136 -13.45 33.17 -10.78
CA ALA A 136 -12.65 31.95 -10.71
C ALA A 136 -13.46 30.70 -11.11
N TYR A 137 -14.71 30.60 -10.64
CA TYR A 137 -15.61 29.50 -11.00
C TYR A 137 -16.09 29.58 -12.46
N LYS A 138 -16.38 30.78 -12.97
CA LYS A 138 -16.69 31.00 -14.40
C LYS A 138 -15.56 30.50 -15.30
N LYS A 139 -14.29 30.81 -14.98
CA LYS A 139 -13.09 30.36 -15.72
C LYS A 139 -12.91 28.84 -15.81
N LEU A 140 -13.51 28.05 -14.91
CA LEU A 140 -13.47 26.58 -14.96
C LEU A 140 -14.49 25.97 -15.94
N THR A 141 -15.48 26.74 -16.38
CA THR A 141 -16.57 26.24 -17.24
C THR A 141 -16.02 25.83 -18.60
N LYS A 142 -16.37 24.62 -19.07
CA LYS A 142 -15.85 24.08 -20.33
C LYS A 142 -16.95 23.44 -21.18
N SER A 143 -16.91 23.72 -22.48
CA SER A 143 -17.64 22.96 -23.49
C SER A 143 -16.84 21.71 -23.87
N VAL A 144 -17.45 20.53 -23.77
CA VAL A 144 -16.79 19.23 -23.93
C VAL A 144 -17.60 18.34 -24.88
N GLU A 145 -16.90 17.58 -25.72
CA GLU A 145 -17.49 16.68 -26.72
C GLU A 145 -18.24 15.50 -26.06
N GLU A 146 -19.46 15.21 -26.53
CA GLU A 146 -20.28 14.08 -26.09
C GLU A 146 -19.54 12.74 -26.17
N GLY A 147 -19.73 11.89 -25.16
CA GLY A 147 -19.15 10.55 -25.04
C GLY A 147 -17.70 10.52 -24.57
N THR A 148 -17.01 11.68 -24.53
CA THR A 148 -15.62 11.78 -24.06
C THR A 148 -15.53 11.86 -22.52
N TYR A 149 -14.30 11.79 -22.00
CA TYR A 149 -14.03 11.97 -20.57
C TYR A 149 -13.44 13.36 -20.30
N TYR A 150 -13.95 14.01 -19.27
CA TYR A 150 -13.41 15.25 -18.71
C TYR A 150 -12.79 14.98 -17.34
N THR A 151 -11.65 15.59 -17.03
CA THR A 151 -10.98 15.48 -15.73
C THR A 151 -11.39 16.65 -14.84
N LEU A 152 -11.98 16.38 -13.68
CA LEU A 152 -12.43 17.44 -12.76
C LEU A 152 -11.25 18.32 -12.30
N PRO A 153 -11.36 19.67 -12.39
CA PRO A 153 -10.30 20.58 -11.95
C PRO A 153 -10.22 20.63 -10.42
N SER A 154 -9.16 21.27 -9.92
CA SER A 154 -9.09 21.68 -8.51
C SER A 154 -10.20 22.69 -8.20
N VAL A 155 -10.83 22.53 -7.02
CA VAL A 155 -11.71 23.56 -6.46
C VAL A 155 -10.84 24.80 -6.16
N PRO A 156 -11.28 26.03 -6.51
CA PRO A 156 -10.57 27.25 -6.14
C PRO A 156 -10.38 27.37 -4.61
N SER A 157 -9.19 27.77 -4.18
CA SER A 157 -8.89 27.99 -2.75
C SER A 157 -9.72 29.13 -2.18
N ARG A 158 -10.16 29.00 -0.92
CA ARG A 158 -10.90 30.02 -0.18
C ARG A 158 -10.36 30.10 1.24
N THR A 159 -9.98 31.30 1.67
CA THR A 159 -9.51 31.57 3.04
C THR A 159 -10.52 31.09 4.07
N GLY A 160 -10.05 30.34 5.08
CA GLY A 160 -10.91 29.76 6.12
C GLY A 160 -11.65 28.47 5.73
N TYR A 161 -11.33 27.85 4.58
CA TYR A 161 -11.96 26.61 4.11
C TYR A 161 -10.94 25.61 3.56
N VAL A 162 -11.24 24.31 3.73
CA VAL A 162 -10.60 23.21 3.00
C VAL A 162 -11.48 22.71 1.86
N ASN A 163 -10.85 22.33 0.75
CA ASN A 163 -11.51 21.84 -0.45
C ASN A 163 -11.62 20.31 -0.43
N LEU A 164 -12.85 19.79 -0.52
CA LEU A 164 -13.13 18.35 -0.45
C LEU A 164 -13.44 17.75 -1.82
N GLY A 165 -13.94 18.57 -2.76
CA GLY A 165 -14.18 18.16 -4.15
C GLY A 165 -15.43 18.82 -4.72
N TRP A 166 -16.09 18.11 -5.64
CA TRP A 166 -17.27 18.57 -6.36
C TRP A 166 -18.47 17.65 -6.14
N SER A 167 -19.66 18.21 -6.02
CA SER A 167 -20.93 17.49 -6.03
C SER A 167 -21.83 17.96 -7.18
N THR A 168 -22.68 17.09 -7.70
CA THR A 168 -23.75 17.48 -8.64
C THR A 168 -24.97 18.09 -7.95
N THR A 169 -24.99 18.10 -6.62
CA THR A 169 -26.06 18.65 -5.78
C THR A 169 -25.58 19.92 -5.07
N LYS A 170 -26.41 20.98 -5.03
CA LYS A 170 -26.14 22.17 -4.22
C LYS A 170 -25.98 21.77 -2.75
N ASN A 171 -25.02 22.38 -2.05
CA ASN A 171 -24.68 22.06 -0.65
C ASN A 171 -24.41 20.55 -0.41
N GLY A 172 -23.86 19.85 -1.41
CA GLY A 172 -23.63 18.40 -1.36
C GLY A 172 -22.72 17.93 -0.21
N LYS A 173 -23.00 16.73 0.31
CA LYS A 173 -22.29 16.13 1.46
C LYS A 173 -20.84 15.76 1.13
N SER A 174 -19.92 15.98 2.08
CA SER A 174 -18.49 15.65 1.99
C SER A 174 -18.22 14.19 1.60
N SER A 175 -18.99 13.24 2.13
CA SER A 175 -18.87 11.80 1.84
C SER A 175 -19.13 11.43 0.37
N THR A 176 -19.78 12.32 -0.40
CA THR A 176 -20.15 12.10 -1.81
C THR A 176 -19.32 12.95 -2.78
N ALA A 177 -18.40 13.78 -2.28
CA ALA A 177 -17.63 14.72 -3.08
C ALA A 177 -16.63 14.00 -4.00
N LYS A 178 -16.68 14.29 -5.30
CA LYS A 178 -15.71 13.80 -6.28
C LYS A 178 -14.45 14.68 -6.22
N LYS A 179 -13.30 14.08 -5.90
CA LYS A 179 -12.01 14.79 -5.82
C LYS A 179 -11.59 15.35 -7.18
N ALA A 180 -10.77 16.39 -7.17
CA ALA A 180 -10.04 16.85 -8.35
C ALA A 180 -9.25 15.68 -8.98
N GLY A 181 -9.07 15.67 -10.29
CA GLY A 181 -8.47 14.56 -11.03
C GLY A 181 -9.43 13.42 -11.37
N THR A 182 -10.64 13.37 -10.81
CA THR A 182 -11.66 12.36 -11.18
C THR A 182 -12.06 12.54 -12.65
N LYS A 183 -11.95 11.47 -13.46
CA LYS A 183 -12.47 11.43 -14.83
C LYS A 183 -13.98 11.17 -14.82
N ILE A 184 -14.75 12.00 -15.50
CA ILE A 184 -16.20 11.88 -15.67
C ILE A 184 -16.53 11.70 -17.16
N LYS A 185 -17.49 10.82 -17.49
CA LYS A 185 -17.96 10.66 -18.87
C LYS A 185 -19.04 11.70 -19.17
N ILE A 186 -18.92 12.42 -20.27
CA ILE A 186 -19.83 13.50 -20.66
C ILE A 186 -20.97 12.93 -21.50
N ALA A 187 -22.19 12.94 -20.96
CA ALA A 187 -23.42 12.48 -21.62
C ALA A 187 -24.52 13.56 -21.71
N GLY A 188 -24.28 14.73 -21.12
CA GLY A 188 -25.21 15.85 -21.05
C GLY A 188 -24.54 17.05 -20.37
N ASN A 189 -25.27 18.16 -20.24
CA ASN A 189 -24.81 19.32 -19.45
C ASN A 189 -24.74 18.95 -17.96
N ILE A 190 -23.66 19.33 -17.28
CA ILE A 190 -23.45 19.00 -15.86
C ILE A 190 -23.11 20.26 -15.07
N LYS A 191 -23.76 20.46 -13.93
CA LYS A 191 -23.43 21.49 -12.94
C LYS A 191 -22.71 20.84 -11.76
N TYR A 192 -21.55 21.37 -11.41
CA TYR A 192 -20.79 20.99 -10.23
C TYR A 192 -20.74 22.13 -9.21
N TYR A 193 -21.03 21.79 -7.97
CA TYR A 193 -21.00 22.68 -6.81
C TYR A 193 -19.82 22.29 -5.93
N ALA A 194 -19.00 23.27 -5.53
CA ALA A 194 -17.86 23.00 -4.67
C ALA A 194 -18.30 22.52 -3.29
N VAL A 195 -17.72 21.41 -2.86
CA VAL A 195 -17.85 20.91 -1.49
C VAL A 195 -16.62 21.38 -0.72
N GLN A 196 -16.85 22.36 0.15
CA GLN A 196 -15.85 22.97 1.02
C GLN A 196 -16.29 22.84 2.47
N MET A 197 -15.35 22.82 3.41
CA MET A 197 -15.61 22.76 4.84
C MET A 197 -14.81 23.84 5.56
N GLN A 198 -15.37 24.49 6.58
CA GLN A 198 -14.63 25.46 7.39
C GLN A 198 -13.34 24.83 7.91
N SER A 199 -12.21 25.52 7.77
CA SER A 199 -10.91 25.03 8.21
C SER A 199 -10.69 25.29 9.70
N VAL A 200 -10.04 24.35 10.37
CA VAL A 200 -9.45 24.49 11.71
C VAL A 200 -7.97 24.11 11.64
N SER A 201 -7.16 24.65 12.53
CA SER A 201 -5.72 24.35 12.62
C SER A 201 -5.35 23.59 13.89
N VAL A 202 -4.36 22.70 13.77
CA VAL A 202 -3.61 22.17 14.91
C VAL A 202 -2.17 22.66 14.83
N ASN A 203 -1.77 23.46 15.82
CA ASN A 203 -0.37 23.86 16.01
C ASN A 203 0.32 22.80 16.87
N LEU A 204 1.18 22.01 16.25
CA LEU A 204 2.08 21.08 16.93
C LEU A 204 3.34 21.86 17.33
N CYS A 205 3.53 22.04 18.62
CA CYS A 205 4.59 22.86 19.22
C CYS A 205 5.67 21.99 19.86
N LYS A 206 6.92 22.45 19.82
CA LYS A 206 8.01 21.90 20.66
C LYS A 206 7.68 22.12 22.15
N ALA A 207 8.37 21.43 23.05
CA ALA A 207 8.16 21.56 24.50
C ALA A 207 8.33 23.00 25.02
N ASN A 208 9.25 23.77 24.42
CA ASN A 208 9.45 25.20 24.74
C ASN A 208 8.28 26.10 24.28
N GLY A 209 7.30 25.59 23.53
CA GLY A 209 6.15 26.32 23.01
C GLY A 209 6.28 26.85 21.58
N THR A 210 7.47 26.80 20.95
CA THR A 210 7.65 27.20 19.55
C THR A 210 6.88 26.26 18.63
N VAL A 211 6.08 26.80 17.69
CA VAL A 211 5.38 25.99 16.68
C VAL A 211 6.40 25.25 15.82
N TRP A 212 6.29 23.92 15.74
CA TRP A 212 7.08 23.07 14.84
C TRP A 212 6.34 22.83 13.53
N LYS A 213 5.02 22.62 13.59
CA LYS A 213 4.19 22.33 12.41
C LYS A 213 2.74 22.75 12.66
N THR A 214 2.15 23.49 11.72
CA THR A 214 0.70 23.70 11.67
C THR A 214 0.06 22.74 10.69
N VAL A 215 -1.01 22.06 11.08
CA VAL A 215 -1.82 21.21 10.21
C VAL A 215 -3.22 21.79 10.09
N THR A 216 -3.63 22.14 8.87
CA THR A 216 -4.97 22.66 8.58
C THR A 216 -5.85 21.55 8.03
N LEU A 217 -7.03 21.38 8.62
CA LEU A 217 -8.01 20.36 8.23
C LEU A 217 -9.44 20.89 8.32
N GLY A 218 -10.41 20.13 7.81
CA GLY A 218 -11.82 20.49 7.93
C GLY A 218 -12.34 20.32 9.36
N LYS A 219 -13.18 21.25 9.81
CA LYS A 219 -13.82 21.25 11.14
C LYS A 219 -14.58 19.95 11.39
N GLY A 220 -14.21 19.25 12.46
CA GLY A 220 -14.73 17.94 12.82
C GLY A 220 -13.98 16.75 12.21
N GLY A 221 -12.96 17.01 11.38
CA GLY A 221 -12.06 15.99 10.85
C GLY A 221 -11.09 15.42 11.90
N TYR A 222 -10.34 14.38 11.50
CA TYR A 222 -9.38 13.69 12.36
C TYR A 222 -7.95 13.92 11.88
N LEU A 223 -7.06 14.23 12.82
CA LEU A 223 -5.61 14.29 12.62
C LEU A 223 -4.97 13.05 13.22
N LYS A 224 -4.26 12.25 12.40
CA LYS A 224 -3.32 11.26 12.92
C LYS A 224 -2.10 11.99 13.46
N LEU A 225 -1.88 11.93 14.77
CA LEU A 225 -0.78 12.64 15.43
C LEU A 225 0.57 12.05 15.00
N PRO A 226 1.55 12.88 14.59
CA PRO A 226 2.84 12.38 14.14
C PRO A 226 3.72 11.98 15.34
N SER A 227 4.65 11.06 15.10
CA SER A 227 5.85 10.91 15.93
C SER A 227 6.80 12.09 15.66
N ALA A 228 7.72 12.35 16.59
CA ALA A 228 8.76 13.37 16.46
C ALA A 228 10.11 12.81 16.91
N SER A 229 11.21 13.35 16.39
CA SER A 229 12.55 12.90 16.79
C SER A 229 12.83 13.21 18.25
N ASN A 230 13.58 12.31 18.89
CA ASN A 230 14.23 12.58 20.16
C ASN A 230 15.23 13.74 20.00
N ALA A 231 15.31 14.61 21.01
CA ALA A 231 16.37 15.61 21.10
C ALA A 231 17.53 15.03 21.92
N SER A 232 18.74 15.61 21.83
CA SER A 232 19.89 15.10 22.61
C SER A 232 19.55 15.09 24.11
N GLY A 233 19.64 13.93 24.76
CA GLY A 233 19.27 13.71 26.16
C GLY A 233 17.77 13.55 26.46
N TYR A 234 16.87 13.68 25.47
CA TYR A 234 15.41 13.65 25.69
C TYR A 234 14.68 12.65 24.81
N THR A 235 13.78 11.86 25.40
CA THR A 235 12.81 11.04 24.66
C THR A 235 11.53 11.83 24.39
N PHE A 236 11.05 11.80 23.14
CA PHE A 236 9.71 12.27 22.80
C PHE A 236 8.66 11.24 23.26
N MET A 237 7.79 11.66 24.18
CA MET A 237 6.76 10.81 24.78
C MET A 237 5.42 10.89 24.04
N GLY A 238 5.08 12.05 23.48
CA GLY A 238 3.78 12.30 22.84
C GLY A 238 3.38 13.77 22.85
N TRP A 239 2.08 14.05 22.79
CA TRP A 239 1.50 15.39 22.70
C TRP A 239 0.63 15.69 23.91
N SER A 240 0.80 16.88 24.51
CA SER A 240 -0.04 17.38 25.61
C SER A 240 -0.88 18.57 25.18
N LYS A 241 -2.06 18.73 25.78
CA LYS A 241 -2.96 19.89 25.58
C LYS A 241 -2.39 21.16 26.20
N THR A 242 -1.66 21.01 27.30
CA THR A 242 -0.98 22.08 28.03
C THR A 242 0.52 22.06 27.76
N LYS A 243 1.15 23.24 27.76
CA LYS A 243 2.61 23.37 27.76
C LYS A 243 3.13 22.94 29.13
N ARG A 244 4.09 22.03 29.17
CA ARG A 244 4.76 21.56 30.41
C ARG A 244 6.19 22.11 30.42
N SER A 245 6.68 22.52 31.60
CA SER A 245 8.03 23.03 31.80
C SER A 245 9.00 21.88 32.12
N GLY A 246 10.14 21.82 31.42
CA GLY A 246 11.18 20.82 31.67
C GLY A 246 10.80 19.39 31.25
N SER A 247 11.25 18.41 32.04
CA SER A 247 11.01 16.98 31.81
C SER A 247 9.59 16.58 32.19
N ALA A 248 8.88 15.87 31.30
CA ALA A 248 7.59 15.29 31.58
C ALA A 248 7.38 13.95 30.85
N ALA A 249 6.65 13.05 31.50
CA ALA A 249 6.06 11.83 30.91
C ALA A 249 4.52 11.96 30.88
N ALA A 250 3.78 10.87 30.63
CA ALA A 250 2.30 10.84 30.59
C ALA A 250 1.68 11.93 29.68
N PRO A 251 1.85 11.85 28.35
CA PRO A 251 1.22 12.79 27.41
C PRO A 251 -0.32 12.65 27.42
N ASP A 252 -1.04 13.69 26.97
CA ASP A 252 -2.49 13.58 26.71
C ASP A 252 -2.82 12.65 25.54
N TYR A 253 -1.90 12.56 24.57
CA TYR A 253 -2.04 11.77 23.36
C TYR A 253 -0.70 11.18 22.91
N GLU A 254 -0.72 9.96 22.40
CA GLU A 254 0.47 9.29 21.86
C GLU A 254 0.63 9.51 20.35
N ALA A 255 1.84 9.27 19.85
CA ALA A 255 2.08 9.23 18.41
C ALA A 255 1.20 8.16 17.73
N GLY A 256 0.65 8.50 16.58
CA GLY A 256 -0.22 7.64 15.78
C GLY A 256 -1.69 7.61 16.18
N GLU A 257 -2.11 8.26 17.28
CA GLU A 257 -3.52 8.39 17.65
C GLU A 257 -4.30 9.34 16.73
N LEU A 258 -5.63 9.19 16.69
CA LEU A 258 -6.54 10.00 15.87
C LEU A 258 -7.25 11.07 16.71
N LEU A 259 -6.76 12.30 16.67
CA LEU A 259 -7.42 13.44 17.34
C LEU A 259 -8.52 14.03 16.46
N LYS A 260 -9.77 14.09 16.96
CA LYS A 260 -10.86 14.85 16.34
C LYS A 260 -10.70 16.35 16.61
N VAL A 261 -10.68 17.18 15.56
CA VAL A 261 -10.40 18.62 15.67
C VAL A 261 -11.64 19.44 15.31
N SER A 262 -12.29 20.06 16.30
CA SER A 262 -13.51 20.87 16.13
C SER A 262 -13.27 22.39 16.21
N LYS A 263 -12.11 22.81 16.71
CA LYS A 263 -11.66 24.20 16.87
C LYS A 263 -10.15 24.27 16.67
N ASN A 264 -9.60 25.48 16.53
CA ASN A 264 -8.15 25.68 16.52
C ASN A 264 -7.55 25.20 17.85
N THR A 265 -6.49 24.41 17.78
CA THR A 265 -5.89 23.72 18.93
C THR A 265 -4.37 23.86 18.88
N SER A 266 -3.74 24.07 20.02
CA SER A 266 -2.29 23.89 20.18
C SER A 266 -2.03 22.62 20.97
N LEU A 267 -1.03 21.84 20.55
CA LEU A 267 -0.51 20.70 21.30
C LEU A 267 0.99 20.87 21.48
N TYR A 268 1.52 20.41 22.61
CA TYR A 268 2.92 20.60 22.99
C TYR A 268 3.61 19.25 23.11
N ALA A 269 4.79 19.11 22.51
CA ALA A 269 5.60 17.92 22.62
C ALA A 269 5.94 17.66 24.09
N THR A 270 5.55 16.49 24.58
CA THR A 270 5.89 15.98 25.92
C THR A 270 7.23 15.27 25.79
N VAL A 271 8.24 15.72 26.53
CA VAL A 271 9.61 15.22 26.42
C VAL A 271 10.17 14.84 27.78
N PHE A 272 10.72 13.64 27.88
CA PHE A 272 11.31 13.11 29.10
C PHE A 272 12.83 13.24 29.05
N ASN A 273 13.42 13.93 30.02
CA ASN A 273 14.86 14.05 30.17
C ASN A 273 15.45 12.77 30.77
N ARG A 274 16.29 12.08 30.00
CA ARG A 274 16.93 10.81 30.41
C ARG A 274 17.91 10.96 31.57
N SER A 275 18.44 12.17 31.83
CA SER A 275 19.27 12.39 33.01
C SER A 275 18.49 12.28 34.33
N LYS A 276 17.17 12.53 34.28
CA LYS A 276 16.26 12.34 35.42
C LYS A 276 15.73 10.91 35.55
N GLU A 277 16.10 9.99 34.66
CA GLU A 277 15.72 8.59 34.79
C GLU A 277 16.49 7.95 35.96
N ARG A 278 15.74 7.38 36.92
CA ARG A 278 16.30 6.60 38.02
C ARG A 278 17.13 5.47 37.45
N ASP A 279 18.39 5.43 37.85
CA ASP A 279 19.23 4.26 37.67
C ASP A 279 19.05 3.35 38.88
N ILE A 280 18.84 2.05 38.67
CA ILE A 280 18.62 1.11 39.76
C ILE A 280 19.98 0.50 40.11
N THR A 281 20.39 0.61 41.37
CA THR A 281 21.66 0.03 41.83
C THR A 281 21.56 -1.48 42.02
N ALA A 282 22.68 -2.15 42.28
CA ALA A 282 22.68 -3.60 42.49
C ALA A 282 21.98 -4.05 43.79
N ASP A 283 21.96 -3.19 44.81
CA ASP A 283 21.28 -3.44 46.08
C ASP A 283 19.79 -3.17 46.00
N GLU A 284 19.39 -2.17 45.22
CA GLU A 284 17.98 -1.87 44.93
C GLU A 284 17.32 -2.87 43.97
N MET A 285 18.12 -3.65 43.21
CA MET A 285 17.60 -4.46 42.13
C MET A 285 16.67 -5.57 42.64
N ALA A 286 15.44 -5.58 42.13
CA ALA A 286 14.46 -6.62 42.45
C ALA A 286 14.97 -8.00 42.02
N ARG A 287 15.01 -8.94 42.97
CA ARG A 287 15.34 -10.35 42.74
C ARG A 287 14.04 -11.16 42.73
N PRO A 288 13.83 -12.11 41.79
CA PRO A 288 12.64 -12.95 41.84
C PRO A 288 12.64 -13.83 43.09
N ALA A 289 11.45 -14.14 43.60
CA ALA A 289 11.26 -14.99 44.77
C ALA A 289 11.52 -16.48 44.47
N VAL A 290 12.73 -16.80 44.00
CA VAL A 290 13.20 -18.16 43.75
C VAL A 290 13.34 -18.90 45.07
N GLY A 291 12.92 -20.16 45.12
CA GLY A 291 12.85 -20.96 46.36
C GLY A 291 11.65 -20.64 47.27
N MET A 292 10.89 -19.56 46.99
CA MET A 292 9.68 -19.19 47.74
C MET A 292 8.39 -19.25 46.90
N LYS A 293 8.43 -18.73 45.66
CA LYS A 293 7.29 -18.70 44.73
C LYS A 293 7.55 -19.43 43.43
N TYR A 294 8.81 -19.46 42.99
CA TYR A 294 9.21 -20.10 41.74
C TYR A 294 10.46 -20.96 41.95
N SER A 295 10.62 -22.01 41.15
CA SER A 295 11.88 -22.78 41.06
C SER A 295 12.88 -22.09 40.14
N LYS A 296 12.40 -21.43 39.09
CA LYS A 296 13.20 -20.71 38.08
C LYS A 296 12.35 -19.62 37.41
N VAL A 297 12.99 -18.56 36.91
CA VAL A 297 12.37 -17.55 36.04
C VAL A 297 13.06 -17.54 34.68
N ILE A 298 12.29 -17.61 33.60
CA ILE A 298 12.79 -17.64 32.22
C ILE A 298 12.20 -16.47 31.44
N PHE A 299 13.07 -15.57 30.98
CA PHE A 299 12.71 -14.51 30.04
C PHE A 299 12.91 -14.99 28.61
N VAL A 300 11.89 -14.85 27.77
CA VAL A 300 11.91 -15.26 26.36
C VAL A 300 11.72 -14.03 25.49
N GLY A 301 12.61 -13.74 24.53
CA GLY A 301 12.47 -12.50 23.77
C GLY A 301 13.43 -12.26 22.61
N ASP A 302 13.40 -11.03 22.11
CA ASP A 302 14.22 -10.56 20.98
C ASP A 302 15.48 -9.80 21.44
N SER A 303 16.06 -8.94 20.60
CA SER A 303 17.23 -8.11 20.93
C SER A 303 17.03 -7.22 22.16
N ARG A 304 15.79 -6.86 22.50
CA ARG A 304 15.48 -6.13 23.75
C ARG A 304 15.68 -7.01 24.99
N THR A 305 15.40 -8.31 24.89
CA THR A 305 15.67 -9.26 25.99
C THR A 305 17.15 -9.62 26.06
N VAL A 306 17.86 -9.69 24.93
CA VAL A 306 19.33 -9.77 24.90
C VAL A 306 19.96 -8.54 25.58
N GLY A 307 19.45 -7.33 25.30
CA GLY A 307 19.91 -6.10 25.94
C GLY A 307 19.68 -6.02 27.44
N MET A 308 18.51 -6.48 27.89
CA MET A 308 18.20 -6.63 29.31
C MET A 308 19.20 -7.56 30.01
N TYR A 309 19.46 -8.74 29.44
CA TYR A 309 20.44 -9.69 29.97
C TYR A 309 21.87 -9.10 30.03
N ALA A 310 22.33 -8.49 28.94
CA ALA A 310 23.67 -7.89 28.88
C ALA A 310 23.85 -6.75 29.88
N THR A 311 22.80 -5.92 30.09
CA THR A 311 22.81 -4.84 31.08
C THR A 311 22.90 -5.37 32.51
N LEU A 312 22.12 -6.40 32.86
CA LEU A 312 22.15 -7.00 34.20
C LEU A 312 23.53 -7.61 34.50
N ASN A 313 24.06 -8.41 33.57
CA ASN A 313 25.39 -9.01 33.74
C ASN A 313 26.49 -7.97 33.90
N LYS A 314 26.48 -6.91 33.08
CA LYS A 314 27.58 -5.93 33.01
C LYS A 314 27.51 -4.84 34.09
N GLN A 315 26.32 -4.44 34.54
CA GLN A 315 26.15 -3.30 35.46
C GLN A 315 25.57 -3.65 36.83
N ILE A 316 25.04 -4.86 37.02
CA ILE A 316 24.44 -5.28 38.30
C ILE A 316 25.18 -6.49 38.88
N GLY A 317 25.60 -7.43 38.03
CA GLY A 317 26.30 -8.66 38.42
C GLY A 317 25.37 -9.88 38.55
N SER A 318 26.00 -11.06 38.50
CA SER A 318 25.34 -12.37 38.34
C SER A 318 24.37 -12.76 39.46
N SER A 319 24.55 -12.23 40.68
CA SER A 319 23.66 -12.47 41.82
C SER A 319 22.23 -11.96 41.60
N SER A 320 22.05 -10.90 40.79
CA SER A 320 20.72 -10.37 40.42
C SER A 320 19.95 -11.25 39.44
N SER A 321 20.67 -12.11 38.70
CA SER A 321 20.15 -13.12 37.78
C SER A 321 20.15 -14.53 38.37
N SER A 322 20.39 -14.70 39.68
CA SER A 322 20.33 -16.02 40.32
C SER A 322 18.94 -16.65 40.17
N GLY A 323 18.88 -17.89 39.69
CA GLY A 323 17.63 -18.57 39.34
C GLY A 323 16.89 -17.99 38.12
N VAL A 324 17.52 -17.08 37.36
CA VAL A 324 16.97 -16.46 36.15
C VAL A 324 17.71 -16.96 34.91
N SER A 325 17.01 -17.11 33.79
CA SER A 325 17.62 -17.51 32.52
C SER A 325 16.95 -16.80 31.34
N PHE A 326 17.69 -16.65 30.24
CA PHE A 326 17.28 -15.84 29.09
C PHE A 326 17.33 -16.67 27.81
N VAL A 327 16.16 -16.88 27.18
CA VAL A 327 15.99 -17.57 25.90
C VAL A 327 15.66 -16.51 24.85
N ALA A 328 16.69 -15.84 24.35
CA ALA A 328 16.52 -14.71 23.46
C ALA A 328 17.47 -14.72 22.26
N SER A 329 17.08 -14.05 21.18
CA SER A 329 17.89 -13.93 19.97
C SER A 329 17.63 -12.60 19.26
N ALA A 330 18.69 -11.93 18.81
CA ALA A 330 18.62 -10.57 18.29
C ALA A 330 17.87 -10.52 16.94
N GLY A 331 16.98 -9.54 16.77
CA GLY A 331 16.20 -9.33 15.55
C GLY A 331 15.08 -10.36 15.29
N GLN A 332 14.87 -11.32 16.19
CA GLN A 332 13.94 -12.44 15.96
C GLN A 332 12.48 -12.12 16.32
N GLY A 333 11.57 -12.95 15.79
CA GLY A 333 10.12 -12.88 15.98
C GLY A 333 9.50 -14.27 16.12
N LEU A 334 8.23 -14.45 15.75
CA LEU A 334 7.50 -15.70 16.01
C LEU A 334 8.12 -16.92 15.32
N SER A 335 8.56 -16.76 14.07
CA SER A 335 9.12 -17.85 13.25
C SER A 335 10.31 -18.54 13.93
N TRP A 336 11.28 -17.76 14.43
CA TRP A 336 12.40 -18.29 15.21
C TRP A 336 11.97 -18.92 16.53
N PHE A 337 10.97 -18.35 17.20
CA PHE A 337 10.47 -18.94 18.43
C PHE A 337 9.82 -20.31 18.16
N GLN A 338 9.14 -20.47 17.03
CA GLN A 338 8.56 -21.74 16.59
C GLN A 338 9.63 -22.78 16.19
N SER A 339 10.69 -22.37 15.48
CA SER A 339 11.73 -23.29 14.98
C SER A 339 12.79 -23.68 16.01
N GLU A 340 13.16 -22.76 16.90
CA GLU A 340 14.28 -22.94 17.84
C GLU A 340 13.94 -22.50 19.28
N GLY A 341 13.33 -21.33 19.43
CA GLY A 341 13.19 -20.67 20.74
C GLY A 341 12.35 -21.49 21.72
N TYR A 342 11.31 -22.19 21.23
CA TYR A 342 10.48 -23.07 22.06
C TYR A 342 11.25 -24.30 22.54
N ALA A 343 12.08 -24.93 21.69
CA ALA A 343 12.94 -26.04 22.11
C ALA A 343 14.00 -25.59 23.13
N LYS A 344 14.55 -24.38 22.97
CA LYS A 344 15.47 -23.76 23.94
C LYS A 344 14.76 -23.44 25.27
N LEU A 345 13.50 -22.99 25.23
CA LEU A 345 12.67 -22.79 26.42
C LEU A 345 12.42 -24.10 27.17
N LEU A 346 12.04 -25.18 26.50
CA LEU A 346 11.79 -26.47 27.16
C LEU A 346 13.03 -26.99 27.88
N LYS A 347 14.22 -26.86 27.27
CA LYS A 347 15.50 -27.19 27.90
C LYS A 347 15.82 -26.35 29.14
N GLU A 348 15.39 -25.10 29.21
CA GLU A 348 15.55 -24.28 30.42
C GLU A 348 14.49 -24.60 31.49
N VAL A 349 13.28 -25.01 31.11
CA VAL A 349 12.25 -25.51 32.03
C VAL A 349 12.70 -26.82 32.69
N GLU A 350 13.36 -27.71 31.94
CA GLU A 350 13.88 -28.99 32.43
C GLU A 350 15.08 -28.87 33.40
N LYS A 351 15.69 -27.68 33.49
CA LYS A 351 16.71 -27.33 34.50
C LYS A 351 16.13 -26.75 35.80
N ALA A 352 14.81 -26.74 35.97
CA ALA A 352 14.19 -26.26 37.19
C ALA A 352 14.10 -27.39 38.22
N GLU A 353 14.54 -27.10 39.44
CA GLU A 353 14.60 -28.06 40.55
C GLU A 353 13.49 -27.80 41.59
N GLY A 354 13.09 -28.87 42.29
CA GLY A 354 12.03 -28.81 43.31
C GLY A 354 10.60 -28.78 42.75
N SER A 355 9.63 -28.56 43.64
CA SER A 355 8.19 -28.63 43.33
C SER A 355 7.56 -27.28 42.97
N LEU A 356 8.27 -26.17 43.15
CA LEU A 356 7.78 -24.83 42.82
C LEU A 356 7.67 -24.63 41.30
N PRO A 357 6.71 -23.81 40.83
CA PRO A 357 6.51 -23.60 39.40
C PRO A 357 7.60 -22.76 38.74
N VAL A 358 7.77 -22.92 37.43
CA VAL A 358 8.66 -22.07 36.61
C VAL A 358 7.87 -20.86 36.11
N ALA A 359 8.37 -19.64 36.33
CA ALA A 359 7.79 -18.45 35.69
C ALA A 359 8.37 -18.26 34.29
N VAL A 360 7.54 -18.24 33.25
CA VAL A 360 7.97 -17.95 31.87
C VAL A 360 7.39 -16.62 31.41
N VAL A 361 8.26 -15.65 31.14
CA VAL A 361 7.91 -14.29 30.71
C VAL A 361 8.26 -14.10 29.24
N PHE A 362 7.25 -13.96 28.40
CA PHE A 362 7.43 -13.69 26.96
C PHE A 362 7.46 -12.19 26.66
N ASN A 363 8.44 -11.75 25.88
CA ASN A 363 8.54 -10.39 25.33
C ASN A 363 9.10 -10.45 23.89
N LEU A 364 8.20 -10.72 22.95
CA LEU A 364 8.48 -10.83 21.51
C LEU A 364 7.52 -9.93 20.72
N GLY A 365 7.74 -9.80 19.41
CA GLY A 365 6.76 -9.23 18.49
C GLY A 365 7.07 -7.82 18.00
N VAL A 366 8.08 -7.12 18.54
CA VAL A 366 8.49 -5.82 17.97
C VAL A 366 8.98 -5.96 16.53
N ASN A 367 9.58 -7.11 16.20
CA ASN A 367 10.15 -7.40 14.89
C ASN A 367 9.09 -7.72 13.82
N ASP A 368 7.92 -8.23 14.23
CA ASP A 368 6.86 -8.74 13.35
C ASP A 368 5.43 -8.39 13.84
N MET A 369 5.19 -7.15 14.30
CA MET A 369 3.92 -6.72 14.92
C MET A 369 2.62 -6.99 14.12
N ALA A 370 2.69 -7.19 12.80
CA ALA A 370 1.51 -7.59 12.01
C ALA A 370 1.03 -9.03 12.35
N ASN A 371 1.90 -9.83 12.97
CA ASN A 371 1.76 -11.26 13.22
C ASN A 371 0.99 -11.59 14.53
N ALA A 372 0.38 -10.59 15.19
CA ALA A 372 -0.24 -10.70 16.52
C ALA A 372 -1.22 -11.88 16.65
N SER A 373 -2.05 -12.13 15.64
CA SER A 373 -3.02 -13.24 15.66
C SER A 373 -2.33 -14.62 15.69
N ASN A 374 -1.21 -14.78 14.98
CA ASN A 374 -0.46 -16.03 14.97
C ASN A 374 0.31 -16.23 16.28
N TYR A 375 0.79 -15.15 16.91
CA TYR A 375 1.28 -15.19 18.29
C TYR A 375 0.20 -15.72 19.24
N VAL A 376 -1.02 -15.16 19.20
CA VAL A 376 -2.14 -15.62 20.02
C VAL A 376 -2.43 -17.12 19.79
N SER A 377 -2.55 -17.55 18.54
CA SER A 377 -2.83 -18.95 18.20
C SER A 377 -1.72 -19.91 18.65
N TYR A 378 -0.45 -19.60 18.33
CA TYR A 378 0.67 -20.47 18.67
C TYR A 378 0.90 -20.55 20.17
N MET A 379 0.81 -19.42 20.88
CA MET A 379 1.02 -19.41 22.33
C MET A 379 -0.14 -20.07 23.09
N THR A 380 -1.37 -19.93 22.61
CA THR A 380 -2.51 -20.70 23.14
C THR A 380 -2.30 -22.21 22.98
N ASN A 381 -1.73 -22.66 21.85
CA ASN A 381 -1.44 -24.07 21.61
C ASN A 381 -0.38 -24.62 22.59
N ILE A 382 0.78 -23.98 22.73
CA ILE A 382 1.84 -24.46 23.64
C ILE A 382 1.52 -24.28 25.13
N ALA A 383 0.48 -23.52 25.49
CA ALA A 383 0.16 -23.21 26.87
C ALA A 383 -0.18 -24.45 27.71
N SER A 384 -0.86 -25.45 27.14
CA SER A 384 -1.18 -26.71 27.84
C SER A 384 0.09 -27.49 28.18
N THR A 385 1.01 -27.64 27.23
CA THR A 385 2.30 -28.33 27.38
C THR A 385 3.23 -27.65 28.38
N LEU A 386 3.25 -26.31 28.41
CA LEU A 386 4.03 -25.60 29.43
C LEU A 386 3.37 -25.70 30.81
N LYS A 387 2.03 -25.64 30.90
CA LYS A 387 1.31 -25.82 32.17
C LYS A 387 1.48 -27.23 32.76
N SER A 388 1.54 -28.29 31.93
CA SER A 388 1.81 -29.65 32.42
C SER A 388 3.27 -29.82 32.90
N LYS A 389 4.22 -29.02 32.40
CA LYS A 389 5.57 -28.83 32.95
C LYS A 389 5.63 -27.80 34.11
N ASN A 390 4.54 -27.63 34.85
CA ASN A 390 4.41 -26.73 36.00
C ASN A 390 4.79 -25.25 35.74
N CYS A 391 4.68 -24.76 34.50
CA CYS A 391 4.97 -23.35 34.21
C CYS A 391 3.79 -22.43 34.55
N LYS A 392 4.07 -21.27 35.17
CA LYS A 392 3.19 -20.10 35.19
C LYS A 392 3.58 -19.17 34.05
N LEU A 393 2.60 -18.80 33.23
CA LEU A 393 2.84 -18.14 31.95
C LEU A 393 2.49 -16.65 32.03
N PHE A 394 3.41 -15.82 31.55
CA PHE A 394 3.30 -14.37 31.56
C PHE A 394 3.66 -13.80 30.18
N TYR A 395 2.95 -12.77 29.73
CA TYR A 395 3.33 -12.00 28.56
C TYR A 395 3.58 -10.54 28.97
N MET A 396 4.81 -10.08 28.81
CA MET A 396 5.17 -8.69 29.01
C MET A 396 4.94 -7.89 27.73
N SER A 397 4.30 -6.74 27.86
CA SER A 397 4.00 -5.82 26.75
C SER A 397 5.21 -5.56 25.85
N VAL A 398 4.98 -5.50 24.53
CA VAL A 398 5.96 -4.87 23.62
C VAL A 398 6.05 -3.41 24.03
N ASN A 399 7.22 -3.00 24.48
CA ASN A 399 7.41 -1.69 25.11
C ASN A 399 7.60 -0.56 24.07
N PRO A 400 7.43 0.71 24.49
CA PRO A 400 7.41 1.87 23.59
C PRO A 400 8.62 1.98 22.67
N LEU A 401 8.45 2.74 21.58
CA LEU A 401 9.48 3.01 20.58
C LEU A 401 9.28 4.41 19.99
N ASN A 402 10.25 4.89 19.21
CA ASN A 402 10.12 6.13 18.44
C ASN A 402 10.28 5.84 16.94
N SER A 403 9.18 5.87 16.20
CA SER A 403 9.17 5.54 14.76
C SER A 403 9.98 6.52 13.91
N THR A 404 10.10 7.77 14.34
CA THR A 404 10.91 8.79 13.66
C THR A 404 12.40 8.46 13.78
N MET A 405 12.85 8.03 14.95
CA MET A 405 14.25 7.66 15.20
C MET A 405 14.61 6.34 14.52
N ILE A 406 13.71 5.35 14.54
CA ILE A 406 13.86 4.08 13.80
C ILE A 406 14.06 4.32 12.30
N THR A 407 13.24 5.22 11.72
CA THR A 407 13.37 5.62 10.31
C THR A 407 14.71 6.30 10.04
N LYS A 408 15.16 7.20 10.93
CA LYS A 408 16.47 7.86 10.82
C LYS A 408 17.66 6.90 10.94
N ALA A 409 17.53 5.86 11.76
CA ALA A 409 18.54 4.82 11.93
C ALA A 409 18.53 3.75 10.82
N GLY A 410 17.71 3.92 9.78
CA GLY A 410 17.61 2.97 8.66
C GLY A 410 17.01 1.61 9.04
N LYS A 411 16.36 1.50 10.21
CA LYS A 411 15.81 0.24 10.70
C LYS A 411 14.40 0.01 10.13
N GLY A 412 13.98 -1.27 10.08
CA GLY A 412 12.70 -1.66 9.51
C GLY A 412 11.52 -0.90 10.13
N SER A 413 10.52 -0.54 9.32
CA SER A 413 9.43 0.36 9.73
C SER A 413 8.52 -0.24 10.79
N ARG A 414 8.22 0.55 11.82
CA ARG A 414 7.36 0.20 12.96
C ARG A 414 6.90 1.47 13.68
N THR A 415 5.65 1.49 14.13
CA THR A 415 5.01 2.67 14.73
C THR A 415 4.45 2.42 16.11
N GLU A 416 4.34 3.49 16.89
CA GLU A 416 3.81 3.51 18.25
C GLU A 416 2.36 2.96 18.29
N ALA A 417 1.56 3.28 17.27
CA ALA A 417 0.21 2.74 17.12
C ALA A 417 0.18 1.22 16.86
N GLN A 418 1.13 0.66 16.09
CA GLN A 418 1.21 -0.79 15.88
C GLN A 418 1.62 -1.53 17.16
N VAL A 419 2.47 -0.93 18.01
CA VAL A 419 2.80 -1.50 19.33
C VAL A 419 1.54 -1.59 20.20
N ARG A 420 0.73 -0.53 20.27
CA ARG A 420 -0.54 -0.54 21.01
C ARG A 420 -1.55 -1.55 20.44
N GLU A 421 -1.65 -1.66 19.11
CA GLU A 421 -2.52 -2.65 18.46
C GLU A 421 -2.07 -4.10 18.74
N PHE A 422 -0.78 -4.39 18.66
CA PHE A 422 -0.20 -5.69 19.01
C PHE A 422 -0.48 -6.04 20.47
N ASN A 423 -0.15 -5.14 21.39
CA ASN A 423 -0.38 -5.31 22.83
C ASN A 423 -1.85 -5.57 23.17
N SER A 424 -2.78 -4.84 22.53
CA SER A 424 -4.23 -5.06 22.70
C SER A 424 -4.66 -6.47 22.27
N LYS A 425 -4.19 -6.94 21.11
CA LYS A 425 -4.49 -8.29 20.59
C LYS A 425 -3.89 -9.39 21.46
N ILE A 426 -2.65 -9.24 21.91
CA ILE A 426 -1.99 -10.18 22.82
C ILE A 426 -2.71 -10.25 24.17
N ARG A 427 -2.97 -9.09 24.81
CA ARG A 427 -3.60 -9.01 26.14
C ARG A 427 -4.98 -9.65 26.16
N SER A 428 -5.79 -9.40 25.13
CA SER A 428 -7.12 -10.00 25.00
C SER A 428 -7.03 -11.49 24.64
N GLY A 429 -6.31 -11.84 23.57
CA GLY A 429 -6.24 -13.20 23.03
C GLY A 429 -5.57 -14.22 23.95
N LEU A 430 -4.63 -13.83 24.80
CA LEU A 430 -3.92 -14.74 25.71
C LEU A 430 -4.47 -14.78 27.15
N SER A 431 -5.47 -13.96 27.47
CA SER A 431 -6.00 -13.76 28.83
C SER A 431 -6.42 -15.03 29.58
N ALA A 432 -6.90 -16.06 28.87
CA ALA A 432 -7.28 -17.34 29.47
C ALA A 432 -6.08 -18.20 29.93
N ASN A 433 -4.87 -17.93 29.42
CA ASN A 433 -3.70 -18.78 29.62
C ASN A 433 -2.48 -18.05 30.21
N TYR A 434 -2.38 -16.73 30.02
CA TYR A 434 -1.23 -15.92 30.37
C TYR A 434 -1.64 -14.71 31.22
N LYS A 435 -0.85 -14.40 32.26
CA LYS A 435 -0.94 -13.10 32.95
C LYS A 435 -0.23 -12.03 32.14
N TYR A 436 -0.86 -10.88 31.95
CA TYR A 436 -0.28 -9.77 31.19
C TYR A 436 0.48 -8.80 32.09
N ILE A 437 1.75 -8.52 31.76
CA ILE A 437 2.62 -7.59 32.48
C ILE A 437 2.74 -6.30 31.66
N ASP A 438 2.02 -5.25 32.06
CA ASP A 438 1.91 -3.99 31.32
C ASP A 438 3.04 -3.00 31.67
N THR A 439 4.27 -3.33 31.27
CA THR A 439 5.40 -2.40 31.43
C THR A 439 5.33 -1.23 30.44
N TYR A 440 4.55 -1.32 29.36
CA TYR A 440 4.30 -0.24 28.40
C TYR A 440 3.65 0.96 29.10
N SER A 441 2.53 0.74 29.78
CA SER A 441 1.80 1.79 30.48
C SER A 441 2.65 2.45 31.57
N VAL A 442 3.51 1.68 32.25
CA VAL A 442 4.44 2.18 33.28
C VAL A 442 5.49 3.10 32.64
N LEU A 443 6.15 2.69 31.55
CA LEU A 443 7.14 3.51 30.84
C LEU A 443 6.51 4.77 30.21
N MET A 444 5.29 4.69 29.70
CA MET A 444 4.57 5.88 29.21
C MET A 444 4.19 6.86 30.33
N LYS A 445 3.82 6.35 31.52
CA LYS A 445 3.50 7.17 32.71
C LYS A 445 4.74 7.85 33.32
N THR A 446 5.87 7.15 33.35
CA THR A 446 7.07 7.56 34.12
C THR A 446 8.24 8.06 33.26
N GLY A 447 8.23 7.78 31.96
CA GLY A 447 9.33 8.10 31.04
C GLY A 447 10.26 6.92 30.79
N TYR A 448 11.00 6.96 29.67
CA TYR A 448 11.98 5.97 29.25
C TYR A 448 13.05 6.60 28.35
N GLY A 449 14.22 5.99 28.28
CA GLY A 449 15.30 6.30 27.35
C GLY A 449 15.42 5.27 26.23
N THR A 450 15.69 5.74 25.01
CA THR A 450 16.11 4.89 23.88
C THR A 450 17.59 5.08 23.56
N ASN A 451 18.24 4.03 23.08
CA ASN A 451 19.66 3.98 22.74
C ASN A 451 19.85 3.05 21.54
N ALA A 452 20.92 3.19 20.76
CA ALA A 452 21.21 2.27 19.65
C ALA A 452 21.92 0.98 20.07
N SER A 453 22.48 0.94 21.29
CA SER A 453 23.15 -0.21 21.87
C SER A 453 22.20 -1.14 22.64
N TYR A 454 22.62 -2.39 22.78
CA TYR A 454 22.02 -3.40 23.65
C TYR A 454 23.08 -4.40 24.15
N ASN A 455 24.34 -3.96 24.29
CA ASN A 455 25.46 -4.78 24.76
C ASN A 455 25.75 -4.65 26.29
N GLY A 456 24.90 -3.94 27.02
CA GLY A 456 25.08 -3.61 28.44
C GLY A 456 25.68 -2.22 28.72
N GLU A 457 26.00 -1.44 27.69
CA GLU A 457 26.41 -0.04 27.76
C GLU A 457 25.62 0.83 26.78
N ASP A 458 25.40 2.10 27.13
CA ASP A 458 24.75 3.08 26.26
C ASP A 458 25.74 3.63 25.22
N SER A 459 25.36 3.65 23.94
CA SER A 459 26.11 4.39 22.92
C SER A 459 25.75 5.88 22.92
N VAL A 460 26.53 6.69 22.21
CA VAL A 460 26.21 8.10 21.90
C VAL A 460 25.04 8.27 20.92
N SER A 461 24.49 7.19 20.40
CA SER A 461 23.48 7.17 19.34
C SER A 461 22.14 6.58 19.80
N ASP A 462 21.06 6.96 19.12
CA ASP A 462 19.68 6.60 19.48
C ASP A 462 18.95 6.09 18.25
N ASP A 463 18.57 4.80 18.26
CA ASP A 463 17.84 4.18 17.17
C ASP A 463 16.31 4.18 17.37
N GLY A 464 15.80 4.69 18.49
CA GLY A 464 14.39 4.67 18.87
C GLY A 464 13.78 3.29 19.13
N LEU A 465 14.56 2.22 19.13
CA LEU A 465 14.10 0.83 19.21
C LEU A 465 14.63 0.10 20.44
N HIS A 466 15.93 0.20 20.73
CA HIS A 466 16.53 -0.34 21.95
C HIS A 466 16.52 0.72 23.05
N TYR A 467 16.79 0.29 24.27
CA TYR A 467 16.61 1.08 25.47
C TYR A 467 17.95 1.53 26.05
N THR A 468 17.95 2.61 26.83
CA THR A 468 19.09 2.86 27.71
C THR A 468 19.21 1.74 28.74
N THR A 469 20.42 1.52 29.23
CA THR A 469 20.72 0.58 30.33
C THR A 469 19.85 0.85 31.57
N LYS A 470 19.61 2.12 31.92
CA LYS A 470 18.63 2.51 32.96
C LYS A 470 17.22 1.99 32.68
N THR A 471 16.72 2.18 31.47
CA THR A 471 15.39 1.68 31.06
C THR A 471 15.35 0.14 31.04
N PHE A 472 16.41 -0.55 30.61
CA PHE A 472 16.50 -2.01 30.68
C PHE A 472 16.42 -2.54 32.12
N LYS A 473 17.19 -1.93 33.05
CA LYS A 473 17.10 -2.22 34.50
C LYS A 473 15.69 -2.04 35.04
N ARG A 474 15.03 -0.93 34.68
CA ARG A 474 13.64 -0.64 35.10
C ARG A 474 12.62 -1.63 34.53
N ILE A 475 12.74 -2.04 33.26
CA ILE A 475 11.87 -3.06 32.65
C ILE A 475 11.99 -4.39 33.40
N TYR A 476 13.22 -4.84 33.68
CA TYR A 476 13.45 -6.05 34.48
C TYR A 476 12.84 -5.91 35.87
N TYR A 477 13.16 -4.82 36.58
CA TYR A 477 12.65 -4.53 37.91
C TYR A 477 11.11 -4.58 37.98
N TYR A 478 10.41 -3.88 37.08
CA TYR A 478 8.94 -3.88 37.06
C TYR A 478 8.35 -5.27 36.77
N CYS A 479 8.99 -6.05 35.90
CA CYS A 479 8.60 -7.44 35.67
C CYS A 479 8.76 -8.29 36.94
N VAL A 480 9.91 -8.21 37.60
CA VAL A 480 10.21 -9.00 38.80
C VAL A 480 9.32 -8.61 39.99
N ILE A 481 9.05 -7.32 40.20
CA ILE A 481 8.07 -6.88 41.20
C ILE A 481 6.70 -7.49 40.90
N TYR A 482 6.21 -7.43 39.65
CA TYR A 482 4.94 -8.06 39.28
C TYR A 482 4.93 -9.58 39.50
N LEU A 483 6.02 -10.30 39.17
CA LEU A 483 6.14 -11.73 39.44
C LEU A 483 6.07 -12.04 40.94
N ASN A 484 6.64 -11.17 41.77
CA ASN A 484 6.71 -11.34 43.23
C ASN A 484 5.41 -10.94 43.94
N THR A 485 4.70 -9.88 43.50
CA THR A 485 3.55 -9.30 44.22
C THR A 485 2.21 -9.49 43.51
N GLY A 486 2.20 -9.69 42.18
CA GLY A 486 1.00 -9.67 41.35
C GLY A 486 0.56 -8.29 40.86
N SER A 487 1.30 -7.22 41.20
CA SER A 487 0.99 -5.83 40.83
C SER A 487 2.26 -5.05 40.48
N ILE A 488 2.13 -3.99 39.69
CA ILE A 488 3.19 -2.98 39.52
C ILE A 488 2.70 -1.73 40.25
N ASP A 489 3.14 -1.54 41.50
CA ASP A 489 2.66 -0.43 42.33
C ASP A 489 3.36 0.89 41.97
N SER A 490 2.64 1.76 41.26
CA SER A 490 3.16 3.06 40.84
C SER A 490 3.40 4.07 41.96
N PHE A 491 3.13 3.75 43.22
CA PHE A 491 3.43 4.63 44.36
C PHE A 491 4.94 4.73 44.66
N TYR A 492 5.75 3.78 44.20
CA TYR A 492 7.20 3.71 44.46
C TYR A 492 8.09 4.24 43.30
N TYR A 493 7.52 4.83 42.23
CA TYR A 493 8.21 5.05 40.93
C TYR A 493 8.22 6.48 40.40
#